data_AF-A0A3N4VKD6-F1
#
_entry.id   AF-A0A3N4VKD6-F1
#
_cell.length_a   1.000
_cell.length_b   1.000
_cell.length_c   1.000
_cell.angle_alpha   90.00
_cell.angle_beta   90.00
_cell.angle_gamma   90.00
#
_symmetry.space_group_name_H-M   'P 1'
#
loop_
_entity.id
_entity.type
_entity.pdbx_description
1 polymer ?
#
loop_
_entity_poly.entity_id
_entity_poly.type
_entity_poly.pdbx_seq_one_letter_code
_entity_poly.pdbx_strand_id
1 'polypeptide(L)'
;MLMLKEINQLTTYLPIGEEQNNIYSIIKHRNIEWLCHFTPRQNLENIKKAGLKLRNHLNSNDIITDDSRFDRYCDAICLSISKPNKWMFNKKQELGFDLCLLIINPAILYRKKCIFYPHNAATKSYRNTDLEQLIGASSLENLFANPITYQKSGHGPQSIYRYEYLEECETTSDQAEVQCLENIEPIYIDHIIEDNIPLTYQEIYNFITQKKLEEQRKLEQQRKLEQQRKLEQQRKLEQQHKLEQLLETNSGCSDIFILIAIATIIIILL
;
A
#
# COMPACT_ATOMS: atom_id res chain seq x y z
N MET A 1 -9.86 -10.15 -9.98
CA MET A 1 -9.55 -10.08 -8.53
C MET A 1 -9.14 -11.43 -7.93
N LEU A 2 -9.57 -12.58 -8.47
CA LEU A 2 -9.07 -13.92 -8.07
C LEU A 2 -7.60 -14.16 -8.47
N MET A 3 -7.20 -13.81 -9.69
CA MET A 3 -5.81 -13.97 -10.16
C MET A 3 -4.75 -13.29 -9.28
N LEU A 4 -5.04 -12.09 -8.72
CA LEU A 4 -4.10 -11.39 -7.84
C LEU A 4 -3.94 -12.07 -6.47
N LYS A 5 -4.98 -12.71 -5.95
CA LYS A 5 -4.90 -13.51 -4.72
C LYS A 5 -4.11 -14.79 -4.93
N GLU A 6 -4.28 -15.44 -6.08
CA GLU A 6 -3.53 -16.65 -6.46
C GLU A 6 -2.05 -16.34 -6.73
N ILE A 7 -1.73 -15.20 -7.35
CA ILE A 7 -0.35 -14.73 -7.51
C ILE A 7 0.27 -14.40 -6.14
N ASN A 8 -0.46 -13.73 -5.23
CA ASN A 8 0.02 -13.48 -3.87
C ASN A 8 0.29 -14.78 -3.09
N GLN A 9 -0.57 -15.80 -3.24
CA GLN A 9 -0.33 -17.13 -2.67
C GLN A 9 0.87 -17.84 -3.32
N LEU A 10 1.08 -17.72 -4.63
CA LEU A 10 2.24 -18.33 -5.29
C LEU A 10 3.57 -17.67 -4.89
N THR A 11 3.59 -16.35 -4.69
CA THR A 11 4.78 -15.62 -4.20
C THR A 11 5.13 -15.86 -2.73
N THR A 12 4.25 -16.49 -1.94
CA THR A 12 4.56 -16.93 -0.57
C THR A 12 5.27 -18.27 -0.49
N TYR A 13 5.37 -19.03 -1.60
CA TYR A 13 5.98 -20.37 -1.63
C TYR A 13 7.34 -20.44 -2.33
N LEU A 14 7.84 -19.34 -2.89
CA LEU A 14 9.23 -19.31 -3.34
C LEU A 14 10.14 -19.20 -2.12
N PRO A 15 11.12 -20.11 -1.94
CA PRO A 15 12.07 -20.01 -0.83
C PRO A 15 12.85 -18.70 -0.96
N ILE A 16 12.55 -17.76 -0.08
CA ILE A 16 13.39 -16.59 0.14
C ILE A 16 14.65 -17.05 0.90
N GLY A 17 15.80 -16.49 0.57
CA GLY A 17 17.07 -16.77 1.23
C GLY A 17 17.03 -16.42 2.71
N GLU A 18 18.00 -16.95 3.46
CA GLU A 18 18.10 -16.78 4.92
C GLU A 18 17.98 -15.31 5.35
N GLU A 19 18.72 -14.42 4.68
CA GLU A 19 18.71 -12.99 4.99
C GLU A 19 17.33 -12.35 4.81
N GLN A 20 16.60 -12.76 3.79
CA GLN A 20 15.27 -12.24 3.48
C GLN A 20 14.24 -12.78 4.48
N ASN A 21 14.39 -14.01 4.97
CA ASN A 21 13.60 -14.54 6.09
C ASN A 21 13.88 -13.78 7.39
N ASN A 22 15.13 -13.40 7.66
CA ASN A 22 15.49 -12.63 8.85
C ASN A 22 14.83 -11.24 8.81
N ILE A 23 14.90 -10.55 7.66
CA ILE A 23 14.20 -9.27 7.45
C ILE A 23 12.68 -9.44 7.62
N TYR A 24 12.10 -10.48 7.02
CA TYR A 24 10.67 -10.77 7.16
C TYR A 24 10.29 -11.00 8.63
N SER A 25 11.12 -11.69 9.40
CA SER A 25 10.90 -11.94 10.82
C SER A 25 10.93 -10.65 11.64
N ILE A 26 11.86 -9.74 11.35
CA ILE A 26 11.91 -8.41 11.97
C ILE A 26 10.64 -7.62 11.66
N ILE A 27 10.20 -7.59 10.40
CA ILE A 27 8.94 -6.91 9.99
C ILE A 27 7.77 -7.42 10.82
N LYS A 28 7.65 -8.74 11.01
CA LYS A 28 6.59 -9.34 11.81
C LYS A 28 6.72 -9.03 13.29
N HIS A 29 7.93 -9.15 13.85
CA HIS A 29 8.17 -8.92 15.27
C HIS A 29 7.91 -7.46 15.67
N ARG A 30 8.39 -6.51 14.85
CA ARG A 30 8.24 -5.07 15.06
C ARG A 30 6.87 -4.55 14.64
N ASN A 31 6.00 -5.38 14.05
CA ASN A 31 4.73 -4.98 13.45
C ASN A 31 4.87 -3.83 12.42
N ILE A 32 5.86 -3.92 11.52
CA ILE A 32 6.01 -2.95 10.44
C ILE A 32 4.94 -3.24 9.38
N GLU A 33 3.88 -2.43 9.37
CA GLU A 33 2.74 -2.63 8.47
C GLU A 33 2.86 -1.86 7.16
N TRP A 34 3.61 -0.75 7.11
CA TRP A 34 3.81 0.06 5.91
C TRP A 34 5.10 0.87 5.94
N LEU A 35 5.48 1.32 4.74
CA LEU A 35 6.51 2.33 4.49
C LEU A 35 5.85 3.59 3.93
N CYS A 36 6.54 4.72 4.05
CA CYS A 36 6.10 6.04 3.60
C CYS A 36 7.06 6.58 2.55
N HIS A 37 6.50 7.16 1.49
CA HIS A 37 7.25 7.96 0.52
C HIS A 37 6.44 9.18 0.12
N PHE A 38 6.98 10.38 0.30
CA PHE A 38 6.33 11.58 -0.25
C PHE A 38 6.99 11.99 -1.56
N THR A 39 6.17 12.47 -2.49
CA THR A 39 6.58 12.87 -3.85
C THR A 39 5.72 14.03 -4.32
N PRO A 40 6.20 14.89 -5.25
CA PRO A 40 5.36 15.86 -5.93
C PRO A 40 4.11 15.22 -6.53
N ARG A 41 2.95 15.86 -6.35
CA ARG A 41 1.66 15.37 -6.85
C ARG A 41 1.67 15.20 -8.37
N GLN A 42 2.41 16.04 -9.08
CA GLN A 42 2.58 15.98 -10.53
C GLN A 42 3.17 14.64 -11.02
N ASN A 43 3.93 13.94 -10.17
CA ASN A 43 4.52 12.63 -10.52
C ASN A 43 3.49 11.49 -10.43
N LEU A 44 2.33 11.71 -9.81
CA LEU A 44 1.36 10.65 -9.53
C LEU A 44 0.86 9.92 -10.78
N GLU A 45 0.67 10.63 -11.89
CA GLU A 45 0.22 10.02 -13.14
C GLU A 45 1.20 8.95 -13.64
N ASN A 46 2.50 9.22 -13.55
CA ASN A 46 3.53 8.26 -13.92
C ASN A 46 3.67 7.16 -12.88
N ILE A 47 3.61 7.49 -11.60
CA ILE A 47 3.71 6.52 -10.49
C ILE A 47 2.56 5.51 -10.53
N LYS A 48 1.32 5.97 -10.77
CA LYS A 48 0.14 5.09 -10.92
C LYS A 48 0.30 4.10 -12.08
N LYS A 49 1.04 4.46 -13.13
CA LYS A 49 1.25 3.62 -14.33
C LYS A 49 2.46 2.69 -14.22
N ALA A 50 3.59 3.21 -13.74
CA ALA A 50 4.89 2.56 -13.84
C ALA A 50 5.56 2.30 -12.47
N GLY A 51 4.97 2.76 -11.38
CA GLY A 51 5.52 2.66 -10.04
C GLY A 51 6.55 3.76 -9.74
N LEU A 52 7.26 3.62 -8.62
CA LEU A 52 8.37 4.51 -8.31
C LEU A 52 9.62 4.01 -9.03
N LYS A 53 10.27 4.92 -9.75
CA LYS A 53 11.51 4.65 -10.46
C LYS A 53 12.70 5.24 -9.74
N LEU A 54 13.85 4.61 -9.92
CA LEU A 54 15.14 5.21 -9.60
C LEU A 54 15.31 6.51 -10.38
N ARG A 55 16.07 7.46 -9.82
CA ARG A 55 16.23 8.80 -10.40
C ARG A 55 16.79 8.75 -11.83
N ASN A 56 17.78 7.91 -12.08
CA ASN A 56 18.36 7.68 -13.41
C ASN A 56 17.39 7.03 -14.42
N HIS A 57 16.24 6.55 -13.98
CA HIS A 57 15.18 5.97 -14.81
C HIS A 57 13.95 6.90 -14.95
N LEU A 58 14.01 8.10 -14.38
CA LEU A 58 12.95 9.10 -14.50
C LEU A 58 12.91 9.67 -15.92
N ASN A 59 11.71 10.06 -16.34
CA ASN A 59 11.50 10.75 -17.61
C ASN A 59 11.78 12.26 -17.44
N SER A 60 11.95 12.97 -18.55
CA SER A 60 12.17 14.43 -18.55
C SER A 60 11.07 15.25 -17.86
N ASN A 61 9.87 14.67 -17.72
CA ASN A 61 8.70 15.33 -17.16
C ASN A 61 8.50 15.04 -15.66
N ASP A 62 9.30 14.16 -15.06
CA ASP A 62 9.20 13.87 -13.63
C ASP A 62 9.89 14.98 -12.81
N ILE A 63 9.23 15.45 -11.75
CA ILE A 63 9.77 16.50 -10.88
C ILE A 63 10.73 15.88 -9.87
N ILE A 64 11.98 16.31 -9.94
CA ILE A 64 13.02 16.01 -8.96
C ILE A 64 13.02 17.13 -7.92
N THR A 65 12.92 16.76 -6.64
CA THR A 65 12.85 17.75 -5.55
C THR A 65 14.22 18.06 -4.93
N ASP A 66 15.25 17.30 -5.26
CA ASP A 66 16.59 17.43 -4.69
C ASP A 66 17.65 17.37 -5.79
N ASP A 67 17.93 18.51 -6.43
CA ASP A 67 18.90 18.58 -7.52
C ASP A 67 20.32 18.21 -7.09
N SER A 68 20.66 18.40 -5.81
CA SER A 68 21.99 18.13 -5.25
C SER A 68 21.89 17.16 -4.07
N ARG A 69 21.64 15.88 -4.36
CA ARG A 69 21.73 14.82 -3.35
C ARG A 69 23.19 14.65 -2.91
N PHE A 70 23.43 14.78 -1.61
CA PHE A 70 24.75 14.65 -0.98
C PHE A 70 24.98 13.29 -0.29
N ASP A 71 24.09 12.32 -0.52
CA ASP A 71 24.24 10.93 -0.11
C ASP A 71 25.03 10.13 -1.16
N ARG A 72 25.39 8.88 -0.84
CA ARG A 72 26.20 8.05 -1.74
C ARG A 72 25.42 7.50 -2.92
N TYR A 73 24.11 7.29 -2.77
CA TYR A 73 23.24 6.69 -3.78
C TYR A 73 22.19 7.70 -4.25
N CYS A 74 22.67 8.64 -5.05
CA CYS A 74 21.88 9.74 -5.60
C CYS A 74 20.83 9.32 -6.63
N ASP A 75 20.63 8.02 -6.87
CA ASP A 75 19.56 7.43 -7.69
C ASP A 75 18.49 6.65 -6.90
N ALA A 76 18.74 6.31 -5.64
CA ALA A 76 17.86 5.46 -4.85
C ALA A 76 16.48 6.10 -4.56
N ILE A 77 15.48 5.26 -4.29
CA ILE A 77 14.18 5.68 -3.76
C ILE A 77 14.26 5.72 -2.23
N CYS A 78 14.00 6.89 -1.65
CA CYS A 78 14.02 7.10 -0.20
C CYS A 78 12.66 6.75 0.40
N LEU A 79 12.64 5.89 1.41
CA LEU A 79 11.46 5.47 2.16
C LEU A 79 11.65 5.74 3.65
N SER A 80 10.56 5.96 4.37
CA SER A 80 10.53 6.01 5.84
C SER A 80 9.68 4.87 6.38
N ILE A 81 10.04 4.28 7.52
CA ILE A 81 9.24 3.24 8.17
C ILE A 81 8.18 3.90 9.06
N SER A 82 6.92 3.45 8.93
CA SER A 82 5.78 3.82 9.80
C SER A 82 5.28 5.27 9.74
N LYS A 83 6.16 6.27 9.59
CA LYS A 83 5.80 7.68 9.41
C LYS A 83 6.80 8.40 8.50
N PRO A 84 6.37 9.41 7.72
CA PRO A 84 7.29 10.15 6.87
C PRO A 84 8.28 10.98 7.72
N ASN A 85 9.44 11.29 7.14
CA ASN A 85 10.33 12.31 7.71
C ASN A 85 9.63 13.69 7.67
N LYS A 86 8.94 14.03 8.77
CA LYS A 86 8.11 15.23 8.90
C LYS A 86 8.90 16.52 8.65
N TRP A 87 10.14 16.58 9.14
CA TRP A 87 11.00 17.75 8.92
C TRP A 87 11.28 17.97 7.43
N MET A 88 11.64 16.90 6.71
CA MET A 88 11.91 16.99 5.27
C MET A 88 10.63 17.30 4.49
N PHE A 89 9.51 16.68 4.84
CA PHE A 89 8.21 16.95 4.23
C PHE A 89 7.84 18.44 4.32
N ASN A 90 7.86 19.01 5.52
CA ASN A 90 7.57 20.43 5.75
C ASN A 90 8.52 21.34 4.97
N LYS A 91 9.82 21.03 4.99
CA LYS A 91 10.82 21.81 4.24
C LYS A 91 10.55 21.81 2.73
N LYS A 92 10.11 20.69 2.16
CA LYS A 92 9.74 20.64 0.74
C LYS A 92 8.47 21.44 0.45
N GLN A 93 7.48 21.45 1.35
CA GLN A 93 6.31 22.32 1.22
C GLN A 93 6.68 23.81 1.28
N GLU A 94 7.59 24.19 2.18
CA GLU A 94 8.11 25.57 2.28
C GLU A 94 8.82 26.03 0.99
N LEU A 95 9.43 25.10 0.26
CA LEU A 95 10.03 25.34 -1.06
C LEU A 95 8.99 25.40 -2.20
N GLY A 96 7.70 25.25 -1.88
CA GLY A 96 6.60 25.37 -2.84
C GLY A 96 6.22 24.06 -3.54
N PHE A 97 6.71 22.91 -3.10
CA PHE A 97 6.28 21.63 -3.66
C PHE A 97 4.88 21.24 -3.17
N ASP A 98 3.98 20.96 -4.10
CA ASP A 98 2.71 20.27 -3.83
C ASP A 98 2.99 18.77 -3.71
N LEU A 99 2.89 18.25 -2.49
CA LEU A 99 3.28 16.88 -2.16
C LEU A 99 2.05 15.99 -1.97
N CYS A 100 2.26 14.70 -2.20
CA CYS A 100 1.37 13.61 -1.78
C CYS A 100 2.18 12.57 -1.00
N LEU A 101 1.49 11.70 -0.26
CA LEU A 101 2.09 10.61 0.51
C LEU A 101 1.65 9.25 -0.05
N LEU A 102 2.63 8.39 -0.34
CA LEU A 102 2.43 7.02 -0.73
C LEU A 102 2.63 6.11 0.49
N ILE A 103 1.66 5.22 0.70
CA ILE A 103 1.76 4.12 1.66
C ILE A 103 2.19 2.89 0.87
N ILE A 104 3.37 2.35 1.22
CA ILE A 104 4.07 1.32 0.46
C ILE A 104 4.15 0.04 1.29
N ASN A 105 3.92 -1.09 0.63
CA ASN A 105 3.93 -2.40 1.23
C ASN A 105 5.34 -2.74 1.80
N PRO A 106 5.46 -3.20 3.05
CA PRO A 106 6.74 -3.46 3.69
C PRO A 106 7.48 -4.66 3.09
N ALA A 107 6.85 -5.44 2.20
CA ALA A 107 7.51 -6.50 1.46
C ALA A 107 8.72 -6.03 0.64
N ILE A 108 8.78 -4.72 0.31
CA ILE A 108 9.95 -4.11 -0.31
C ILE A 108 11.23 -4.38 0.47
N LEU A 109 11.20 -4.39 1.81
CA LEU A 109 12.42 -4.53 2.60
C LEU A 109 13.12 -5.89 2.43
N TYR A 110 12.38 -6.97 2.12
CA TYR A 110 12.96 -8.31 1.91
C TYR A 110 12.88 -8.80 0.45
N ARG A 111 12.12 -8.12 -0.42
CA ARG A 111 12.02 -8.47 -1.85
C ARG A 111 12.92 -7.63 -2.76
N LYS A 112 13.41 -6.49 -2.27
CA LYS A 112 14.25 -5.55 -3.01
C LYS A 112 15.56 -5.29 -2.27
N LYS A 113 16.57 -4.81 -2.99
CA LYS A 113 17.83 -4.35 -2.42
C LYS A 113 17.63 -3.04 -1.69
N CYS A 114 17.74 -3.09 -0.37
CA CYS A 114 17.57 -1.94 0.52
C CYS A 114 18.84 -1.67 1.33
N ILE A 115 19.10 -0.39 1.58
CA ILE A 115 20.09 0.11 2.53
C ILE A 115 19.34 0.77 3.68
N PHE A 116 19.76 0.50 4.91
CA PHE A 116 19.12 0.94 6.14
C PHE A 116 20.03 1.94 6.86
N TYR A 117 19.57 3.19 6.96
CA TYR A 117 20.28 4.26 7.65
C TYR A 117 19.57 4.60 8.97
N PRO A 118 20.20 4.33 10.14
CA PRO A 118 19.61 4.61 11.46
C PRO A 118 19.31 6.10 11.71
N HIS A 119 19.94 6.98 10.94
CA HIS A 119 19.68 8.42 10.91
C HIS A 119 19.77 8.91 9.45
N ASN A 120 19.67 10.21 9.20
CA ASN A 120 19.68 10.79 7.86
C ASN A 120 20.85 10.28 6.98
N ALA A 121 20.57 9.75 5.78
CA ALA A 121 21.57 9.12 4.92
C ALA A 121 22.68 10.07 4.44
N ALA A 122 22.42 11.39 4.38
CA ALA A 122 23.41 12.40 4.01
C ALA A 122 24.35 12.78 5.17
N THR A 123 24.16 12.22 6.37
CA THR A 123 25.00 12.47 7.54
C THR A 123 26.44 11.99 7.30
N LYS A 124 27.42 12.78 7.74
CA LYS A 124 28.85 12.52 7.50
C LYS A 124 29.29 11.12 7.94
N SER A 125 28.79 10.63 9.08
CA SER A 125 29.12 9.28 9.58
C SER A 125 28.89 8.19 8.54
N TYR A 126 27.88 8.33 7.67
CA TYR A 126 27.52 7.30 6.67
C TYR A 126 28.21 7.47 5.32
N ARG A 127 28.91 8.59 5.07
CA ARG A 127 29.62 8.81 3.79
C ARG A 127 30.79 7.85 3.60
N ASN A 128 31.41 7.41 4.69
CA ASN A 128 32.57 6.53 4.69
C ASN A 128 32.29 5.16 5.32
N THR A 129 31.06 4.88 5.74
CA THR A 129 30.67 3.56 6.28
C THR A 129 30.69 2.53 5.15
N ASP A 130 31.17 1.34 5.44
CA ASP A 130 31.09 0.23 4.49
C ASP A 130 29.62 -0.14 4.23
N LEU A 131 29.28 -0.39 2.96
CA LEU A 131 27.90 -0.72 2.57
C LEU A 131 27.41 -1.98 3.27
N GLU A 132 28.30 -2.95 3.50
CA GLU A 132 27.99 -4.20 4.20
C GLU A 132 27.44 -3.98 5.61
N GLN A 133 27.74 -2.83 6.24
CA GLN A 133 27.25 -2.47 7.58
C GLN A 133 25.85 -1.83 7.55
N LEU A 134 25.34 -1.51 6.36
CA LEU A 134 24.07 -0.81 6.16
C LEU A 134 23.03 -1.67 5.42
N ILE A 135 23.33 -2.93 5.11
CA ILE A 135 22.42 -3.86 4.43
C ILE A 135 22.05 -5.03 5.34
N GLY A 136 20.91 -5.64 5.05
CA GLY A 136 20.46 -6.84 5.76
C GLY A 136 19.68 -6.58 7.04
N ALA A 137 19.26 -7.67 7.66
CA ALA A 137 18.41 -7.76 8.85
C ALA A 137 19.01 -7.03 10.04
N SER A 138 20.32 -7.19 10.28
CA SER A 138 20.98 -6.47 11.39
C SER A 138 20.91 -4.96 11.20
N SER A 139 21.12 -4.45 9.98
CA SER A 139 21.03 -3.02 9.68
C SER A 139 19.61 -2.49 9.73
N LEU A 140 18.60 -3.29 9.34
CA LEU A 140 17.19 -2.96 9.57
C LEU A 140 16.89 -2.83 11.07
N GLU A 141 17.33 -3.78 11.88
CA GLU A 141 17.11 -3.77 13.33
C GLU A 141 17.79 -2.56 13.99
N ASN A 142 18.95 -2.13 13.47
CA ASN A 142 19.68 -0.96 13.95
C ASN A 142 18.90 0.37 13.79
N LEU A 143 17.87 0.43 12.95
CA LEU A 143 16.97 1.60 12.88
C LEU A 143 16.18 1.83 14.18
N PHE A 144 16.07 0.79 15.01
CA PHE A 144 15.34 0.76 16.27
C PHE A 144 16.27 0.72 17.50
N ALA A 145 17.59 0.81 17.29
CA ALA A 145 18.58 0.76 18.36
C ALA A 145 18.37 1.89 19.38
N ASN A 146 18.79 1.65 20.62
CA ASN A 146 18.78 2.65 21.68
C ASN A 146 20.10 2.56 22.48
N PRO A 147 21.03 3.52 22.35
CA PRO A 147 20.98 4.71 21.50
C PRO A 147 21.41 4.46 20.04
N ILE A 148 21.05 5.38 19.15
CA ILE A 148 21.69 5.54 17.82
C ILE A 148 22.77 6.60 17.94
N THR A 149 24.01 6.26 17.56
CA THR A 149 25.13 7.22 17.52
C THR A 149 25.45 7.61 16.07
N TYR A 150 25.65 8.90 15.82
CA TYR A 150 26.01 9.44 14.51
C TYR A 150 26.90 10.67 14.64
N GLN A 151 27.49 11.12 13.53
CA GLN A 151 28.34 12.32 13.52
C GLN A 151 28.01 13.22 12.33
N LYS A 152 27.64 14.47 12.61
CA LYS A 152 27.44 15.52 11.60
C LYS A 152 28.76 16.20 11.22
N SER A 153 28.82 16.79 10.02
CA SER A 153 29.98 17.57 9.57
C SER A 153 30.22 18.76 10.52
N GLY A 154 31.46 18.92 10.98
CA GLY A 154 31.84 20.01 11.90
C GLY A 154 31.44 19.79 13.37
N HIS A 155 30.85 18.64 13.71
CA HIS A 155 30.42 18.32 15.08
C HIS A 155 31.07 17.03 15.60
N GLY A 156 31.12 16.87 16.93
CA GLY A 156 31.49 15.62 17.58
C GLY A 156 30.40 14.54 17.44
N PRO A 157 30.65 13.30 17.91
CA PRO A 157 29.63 12.25 17.98
C PRO A 157 28.41 12.70 18.78
N GLN A 158 27.22 12.34 18.30
CA GLN A 158 25.93 12.64 18.91
C GLN A 158 25.14 11.34 19.06
N SER A 159 24.27 11.28 20.07
CA SER A 159 23.41 10.12 20.33
C SER A 159 21.95 10.54 20.36
N ILE A 160 21.08 9.74 19.74
CA ILE A 160 19.62 9.81 19.89
C ILE A 160 19.19 8.60 20.70
N TYR A 161 18.43 8.84 21.77
CA TYR A 161 17.82 7.79 22.57
C TYR A 161 16.39 7.55 22.10
N ARG A 162 15.99 6.29 22.11
CA ARG A 162 14.63 5.88 21.80
C ARG A 162 13.69 6.30 22.92
N TYR A 163 12.63 7.00 22.58
CA TYR A 163 11.59 7.37 23.55
C TYR A 163 10.64 6.20 23.83
N GLU A 164 10.15 6.10 25.07
CA GLU A 164 9.24 5.03 25.51
C GLU A 164 7.86 5.09 24.86
N TYR A 165 7.44 6.26 24.35
CA TYR A 165 6.15 6.41 23.67
C TYR A 165 6.15 5.93 22.21
N LEU A 166 7.33 5.61 21.64
CA LEU A 166 7.42 5.13 20.27
C LEU A 166 6.92 3.70 20.19
N GLU A 167 6.03 3.44 19.25
CA GLU A 167 5.57 2.09 18.94
C GLU A 167 6.74 1.22 18.47
N GLU A 168 6.64 -0.10 18.64
CA GLU A 168 7.70 -1.05 18.22
C GLU A 168 8.10 -0.89 16.74
N CYS A 169 7.16 -0.49 15.90
CA CYS A 169 7.37 -0.28 14.46
C CYS A 169 7.96 1.10 14.12
N GLU A 170 8.06 2.05 15.05
CA GLU A 170 8.61 3.38 14.79
C GLU A 170 10.12 3.39 14.99
N THR A 171 10.87 3.99 14.06
CA THR A 171 12.34 4.09 14.17
C THR A 171 12.76 5.01 15.32
N THR A 172 13.95 4.80 15.89
CA THR A 172 14.46 5.63 16.99
C THR A 172 14.72 7.07 16.53
N SER A 173 15.13 7.28 15.27
CA SER A 173 15.24 8.59 14.68
C SER A 173 14.10 8.88 13.71
N ASP A 174 13.47 10.06 13.83
CA ASP A 174 12.52 10.59 12.83
C ASP A 174 13.15 10.87 11.46
N GLN A 175 14.49 10.83 11.37
CA GLN A 175 15.23 10.98 10.12
C GLN A 175 15.87 9.67 9.63
N ALA A 176 15.55 8.53 10.26
CA ALA A 176 15.96 7.23 9.72
C ALA A 176 15.42 7.06 8.30
N GLU A 177 16.20 6.38 7.46
CA GLU A 177 15.93 6.29 6.03
C GLU A 177 16.20 4.88 5.52
N VAL A 178 15.30 4.40 4.66
CA VAL A 178 15.53 3.19 3.86
C VAL A 178 15.72 3.63 2.42
N GLN A 179 16.85 3.27 1.82
CA GLN A 179 17.10 3.51 0.40
C GLN A 179 16.89 2.23 -0.40
N CYS A 180 15.85 2.20 -1.23
CA CYS A 180 15.61 1.11 -2.17
C CYS A 180 16.40 1.37 -3.46
N LEU A 181 17.25 0.42 -3.84
CA LEU A 181 18.16 0.49 -5.00
C LEU A 181 17.53 -0.10 -6.27
N GLU A 182 16.24 -0.37 -6.24
CA GLU A 182 15.47 -0.92 -7.35
C GLU A 182 14.18 -0.14 -7.55
N ASN A 183 13.60 -0.19 -8.76
CA ASN A 183 12.26 0.33 -9.00
C ASN A 183 11.24 -0.43 -8.13
N ILE A 184 10.21 0.29 -7.69
CA ILE A 184 9.09 -0.24 -6.91
C ILE A 184 7.85 -0.24 -7.80
N GLU A 185 7.35 -1.43 -8.13
CA GLU A 185 6.19 -1.62 -9.01
C GLU A 185 4.89 -1.13 -8.35
N PRO A 186 3.88 -0.71 -9.15
CA PRO A 186 2.60 -0.23 -8.63
C PRO A 186 1.90 -1.16 -7.63
N ILE A 187 2.12 -2.48 -7.74
CA ILE A 187 1.52 -3.48 -6.85
C ILE A 187 1.96 -3.33 -5.39
N TYR A 188 3.08 -2.66 -5.13
CA TYR A 188 3.55 -2.38 -3.78
C TYR A 188 3.05 -1.04 -3.22
N ILE A 189 2.28 -0.26 -3.97
CA ILE A 189 1.70 1.01 -3.50
C ILE A 189 0.28 0.73 -3.04
N ASP A 190 0.08 0.59 -1.73
CA ASP A 190 -1.20 0.21 -1.14
C ASP A 190 -2.18 1.40 -1.17
N HIS A 191 -1.70 2.61 -0.84
CA HIS A 191 -2.52 3.83 -0.84
C HIS A 191 -1.75 5.06 -1.32
N ILE A 192 -2.50 6.02 -1.87
CA ILE A 192 -2.03 7.36 -2.25
C ILE A 192 -2.90 8.36 -1.49
N ILE A 193 -2.27 9.20 -0.69
CA ILE A 193 -2.92 10.24 0.12
C ILE A 193 -2.52 11.59 -0.47
N GLU A 194 -3.47 12.23 -1.14
CA GLU A 194 -3.22 13.49 -1.83
C GLU A 194 -3.55 14.70 -0.96
N ASP A 195 -4.54 14.60 -0.07
CA ASP A 195 -5.01 15.71 0.76
C ASP A 195 -5.06 15.34 2.24
N ASN A 196 -4.94 16.33 3.12
CA ASN A 196 -4.88 16.14 4.58
C ASN A 196 -3.84 15.08 5.00
N ILE A 197 -2.63 15.24 4.46
CA ILE A 197 -1.57 14.23 4.56
C ILE A 197 -1.20 13.99 6.03
N PRO A 198 -1.39 12.76 6.54
CA PRO A 198 -1.03 12.41 7.92
C PRO A 198 0.50 12.31 8.05
N LEU A 199 1.06 12.85 9.15
CA LEU A 199 2.50 12.93 9.35
C LEU A 199 2.99 12.19 10.61
N THR A 200 2.07 11.61 11.38
CA THR A 200 2.35 10.77 12.54
C THR A 200 1.88 9.34 12.32
N TYR A 201 2.47 8.38 13.05
CA TYR A 201 2.05 6.98 12.98
C TYR A 201 0.55 6.82 13.26
N GLN A 202 0.04 7.44 14.33
CA GLN A 202 -1.36 7.31 14.74
C GLN A 202 -2.33 7.84 13.67
N GLU A 203 -2.01 8.97 13.03
CA GLU A 203 -2.84 9.53 11.96
C GLU A 203 -2.88 8.59 10.75
N ILE A 204 -1.74 8.00 10.38
CA ILE A 204 -1.65 7.05 9.26
C ILE A 204 -2.39 5.74 9.61
N TYR A 205 -2.19 5.21 10.81
CA TYR A 205 -2.89 4.02 11.30
C TYR A 205 -4.41 4.22 11.25
N ASN A 206 -4.89 5.38 11.72
CA ASN A 206 -6.31 5.73 11.66
C ASN A 206 -6.81 5.80 10.22
N PHE A 207 -6.06 6.45 9.31
CA PHE A 207 -6.40 6.52 7.89
C PHE A 207 -6.54 5.11 7.28
N ILE A 208 -5.53 4.25 7.44
CA ILE A 208 -5.52 2.89 6.89
C ILE A 208 -6.66 2.05 7.49
N THR A 209 -6.89 2.16 8.80
CA THR A 209 -7.97 1.44 9.48
C THR A 209 -9.34 1.83 8.94
N GLN A 210 -9.59 3.12 8.72
CA GLN A 210 -10.85 3.58 8.12
C GLN A 210 -11.00 3.08 6.69
N LYS A 211 -9.94 3.09 5.87
CA LYS A 211 -9.98 2.53 4.51
C LYS A 211 -10.30 1.05 4.49
N LYS A 212 -9.66 0.24 5.33
CA LYS A 212 -9.95 -1.19 5.49
C LYS A 212 -11.43 -1.42 5.86
N LEU A 213 -11.98 -0.61 6.77
CA LEU A 213 -13.38 -0.71 7.19
C LEU A 213 -14.37 -0.32 6.08
N GLU A 214 -14.07 0.74 5.32
CA GLU A 214 -14.85 1.16 4.15
C GLU A 214 -14.91 0.05 3.08
N GLU A 215 -13.79 -0.59 2.79
CA GLU A 215 -13.69 -1.69 1.82
C GLU A 215 -14.49 -2.91 2.27
N GLN A 216 -14.39 -3.29 3.55
CA GLN A 216 -15.17 -4.39 4.11
C GLN A 216 -16.68 -4.15 4.00
N ARG A 217 -17.14 -2.93 4.33
CA ARG A 217 -18.55 -2.53 4.19
C ARG A 217 -19.02 -2.60 2.75
N LYS A 218 -18.23 -2.11 1.79
CA LYS A 218 -18.54 -2.20 0.35
C LYS A 218 -18.66 -3.65 -0.12
N LEU A 219 -17.73 -4.51 0.30
CA LEU A 219 -17.76 -5.93 -0.05
C LEU A 219 -18.99 -6.63 0.54
N GLU A 220 -19.36 -6.32 1.77
CA GLU A 220 -20.56 -6.87 2.40
C GLU A 220 -21.84 -6.43 1.68
N GLN A 221 -21.93 -5.14 1.31
CA GLN A 221 -23.05 -4.61 0.55
C GLN A 221 -23.16 -5.27 -0.83
N GLN A 222 -22.03 -5.50 -1.51
CA GLN A 222 -21.99 -6.18 -2.80
C GLN A 222 -22.50 -7.63 -2.68
N ARG A 223 -22.07 -8.36 -1.63
CA ARG A 223 -22.54 -9.73 -1.37
C ARG A 223 -24.04 -9.78 -1.11
N LYS A 224 -24.57 -8.84 -0.32
CA LYS A 224 -26.01 -8.71 -0.06
C LYS A 224 -26.79 -8.46 -1.35
N LEU A 225 -26.31 -7.56 -2.21
CA LEU A 225 -26.94 -7.28 -3.51
C LEU A 225 -26.92 -8.50 -4.44
N GLU A 226 -25.80 -9.23 -4.49
CA GLU A 226 -25.69 -10.45 -5.28
C GLU A 226 -26.66 -11.55 -4.80
N GLN A 227 -26.79 -11.71 -3.48
CA GLN A 227 -27.73 -12.66 -2.88
C GLN A 227 -29.19 -12.28 -3.18
N GLN A 228 -29.54 -10.99 -3.13
CA GLN A 228 -30.87 -10.51 -3.51
C GLN A 228 -31.18 -10.81 -4.98
N ARG A 229 -30.22 -10.57 -5.89
CA ARG A 229 -30.38 -10.88 -7.32
C ARG A 229 -30.61 -12.38 -7.57
N LYS A 230 -29.86 -13.25 -6.88
CA LYS A 230 -30.04 -14.71 -6.97
C LYS A 230 -31.42 -15.14 -6.48
N LEU A 231 -31.89 -14.58 -5.36
CA LEU A 231 -33.21 -14.88 -4.83
C LEU A 231 -34.34 -14.41 -5.77
N GLU A 232 -34.19 -13.24 -6.39
CA GLU A 232 -35.16 -12.74 -7.37
C GLU A 232 -35.22 -13.61 -8.63
N GLN A 233 -34.06 -14.03 -9.14
CA GLN A 233 -33.98 -14.97 -10.27
C GLN A 233 -34.65 -16.31 -9.95
N GLN A 234 -34.40 -16.84 -8.75
CA GLN A 234 -35.05 -18.08 -8.30
C GLN A 234 -36.57 -17.93 -8.25
N ARG A 235 -37.08 -16.81 -7.71
CA ARG A 235 -38.53 -16.54 -7.67
C ARG A 235 -39.15 -16.44 -9.07
N LYS A 236 -38.46 -15.81 -10.02
CA LYS A 236 -38.91 -15.73 -11.42
C LYS A 236 -38.96 -17.11 -12.08
N LEU A 237 -37.95 -17.95 -11.85
CA LEU A 237 -37.93 -19.32 -12.36
C LEU A 237 -39.04 -20.18 -11.75
N GLU A 238 -39.28 -20.06 -10.44
CA GLU A 238 -40.39 -20.74 -9.75
C GLU A 238 -41.75 -20.28 -10.28
N GLN A 239 -41.93 -18.99 -10.58
CA GLN A 239 -43.15 -18.46 -11.20
C GLN A 239 -43.34 -18.99 -12.61
N GLN A 240 -42.28 -19.04 -13.42
CA GLN A 240 -42.32 -19.60 -14.77
C GLN A 240 -42.71 -21.08 -14.74
N HIS A 241 -42.09 -21.88 -13.87
CA HIS A 241 -42.41 -23.31 -13.75
C HIS A 241 -43.87 -23.54 -13.32
N LYS A 242 -44.41 -22.73 -12.40
CA LYS A 242 -45.83 -22.79 -12.02
C LYS A 242 -46.75 -22.44 -13.19
N LEU A 243 -46.37 -21.48 -14.04
CA LEU A 243 -47.15 -21.10 -15.21
C LEU A 243 -47.16 -22.23 -16.27
N GLU A 244 -46.01 -22.85 -16.52
CA GLU A 244 -45.89 -24.01 -17.41
C GLU A 244 -46.79 -25.17 -16.96
N GLN A 245 -46.79 -25.51 -15.66
CA GLN A 245 -47.69 -26.53 -15.10
C GLN A 245 -49.18 -26.19 -15.26
N LEU A 246 -49.56 -24.91 -15.14
CA LEU A 246 -50.95 -24.46 -15.34
C LEU A 246 -51.39 -24.53 -16.81
N LEU A 247 -50.48 -24.29 -17.75
CA LEU A 247 -50.74 -24.41 -19.18
C LEU A 247 -50.90 -25.89 -19.58
N GLU A 248 -50.06 -26.77 -19.06
CA GLU A 248 -50.16 -28.22 -19.31
C GLU A 248 -51.47 -28.80 -18.78
N THR A 249 -51.90 -28.41 -17.57
CA THR A 249 -53.16 -28.89 -16.97
C THR A 249 -54.42 -28.33 -17.62
N ASN A 250 -54.37 -27.13 -18.22
CA ASN A 250 -55.51 -26.51 -18.92
C ASN A 250 -55.58 -26.80 -20.43
N SER A 251 -54.60 -27.50 -21.02
CA SER A 251 -54.61 -27.92 -22.42
C SER A 251 -55.76 -28.89 -22.80
N GLY A 252 -56.60 -29.28 -21.82
CA GLY A 252 -57.85 -30.00 -22.04
C GLY A 252 -59.13 -29.15 -22.12
N CYS A 253 -59.06 -27.81 -22.03
CA CYS A 253 -60.25 -26.93 -21.98
C CYS A 253 -60.14 -25.71 -22.94
N SER A 254 -61.20 -25.49 -23.74
CA SER A 254 -61.36 -24.60 -24.91
C SER A 254 -60.46 -23.34 -25.04
N ASP A 255 -59.89 -23.17 -26.23
CA ASP A 255 -58.90 -22.16 -26.68
C ASP A 255 -59.14 -20.68 -26.31
N ILE A 256 -60.38 -20.27 -26.04
CA ILE A 256 -60.74 -18.86 -25.77
C ILE A 256 -60.30 -18.40 -24.37
N PHE A 257 -60.36 -19.28 -23.35
CA PHE A 257 -59.95 -18.92 -21.99
C PHE A 257 -58.43 -18.78 -21.85
N ILE A 258 -57.68 -19.57 -22.64
CA ILE A 258 -56.21 -19.53 -22.69
C ILE A 258 -55.74 -18.18 -23.23
N LEU A 259 -56.35 -17.66 -24.30
CA LEU A 259 -56.02 -16.36 -24.89
C LEU A 259 -56.27 -15.18 -23.93
N ILE A 260 -57.37 -15.21 -23.17
CA ILE A 260 -57.70 -14.16 -22.19
C ILE A 260 -56.74 -14.21 -21.00
N ALA A 261 -56.39 -15.41 -20.51
CA ALA A 261 -55.42 -15.58 -19.44
C ALA A 261 -54.03 -15.07 -19.84
N ILE A 262 -53.56 -15.41 -21.05
CA ILE A 262 -52.26 -14.93 -21.57
C ILE A 262 -52.23 -13.40 -21.70
N ALA A 263 -53.28 -12.79 -22.25
CA ALA A 263 -53.35 -11.33 -22.40
C ALA A 263 -53.34 -10.59 -21.06
N THR A 264 -54.03 -11.12 -20.05
CA THR A 264 -54.09 -10.52 -18.71
C THR A 264 -52.75 -10.65 -17.98
N ILE A 265 -52.01 -11.73 -18.23
CA ILE A 265 -50.71 -12.02 -17.60
C ILE A 265 -49.58 -11.19 -18.22
N ILE A 266 -49.60 -10.93 -19.54
CA ILE A 266 -48.63 -10.04 -20.20
C ILE A 266 -48.69 -8.61 -19.63
N ILE A 267 -49.90 -8.14 -19.26
CA ILE A 267 -50.10 -6.82 -18.64
C ILE A 267 -49.52 -6.74 -17.22
N ILE A 268 -49.41 -7.87 -16.50
CA ILE A 268 -48.89 -7.92 -15.13
C ILE A 268 -47.36 -8.10 -15.09
N LEU A 269 -46.77 -8.60 -16.19
CA LEU A 269 -45.33 -8.88 -16.30
C LEU A 269 -44.50 -7.75 -16.94
N LEU A 270 -45.15 -6.73 -17.52
CA LEU A 270 -44.54 -5.46 -17.94
C LEU A 270 -44.46 -4.48 -16.75
#